data_AF-A0A2V8Y029-F1
#
_entry.id   AF-A0A2V8Y029-F1
#
_cell.length_a   1.000
_cell.length_b   1.000
_cell.length_c   1.000
_cell.angle_alpha   90.00
_cell.angle_beta   90.00
_cell.angle_gamma   90.00
#
_symmetry.space_group_name_H-M   'P 1'
#
loop_
_entity.id
_entity.type
_entity.pdbx_description
1 polymer ?
#
loop_
_entity_poly.entity_id
_entity_poly.type
_entity_poly.pdbx_seq_one_letter_code
_entity_poly.pdbx_strand_id
1 'polypeptide(L)' 'MVGKGILILAGIVSTLLGLFLTLLVFGMFQHPGGIGAERLLGPIFGLIALGLFILGGICFYAASRINKPPS' A
#
# COMPACT_ATOMS: atom_id res chain seq x y z
N MET A 1 -17.57 -5.19 16.68
CA MET A 1 -17.21 -3.80 16.28
C MET A 1 -15.69 -3.60 16.23
N VAL A 2 -14.94 -4.04 17.25
CA VAL A 2 -13.46 -3.91 17.31
C VAL A 2 -12.73 -4.47 16.08
N GLY A 3 -13.08 -5.68 15.62
CA GLY A 3 -12.43 -6.29 14.44
C GLY A 3 -12.59 -5.51 13.13
N LYS A 4 -13.73 -4.83 12.93
CA LYS A 4 -13.94 -3.95 11.76
C LYS A 4 -13.04 -2.71 11.84
N GLY A 5 -12.91 -2.13 13.03
CA GLY A 5 -12.03 -0.99 13.27
C GLY A 5 -10.57 -1.32 12.97
N ILE A 6 -10.10 -2.50 13.40
CA ILE A 6 -8.72 -2.96 13.14
C ILE A 6 -8.47 -3.12 11.63
N LEU A 7 -9.40 -3.70 10.88
CA LEU A 7 -9.25 -3.87 9.43
C LEU A 7 -9.24 -2.53 8.69
N ILE A 8 -10.10 -1.58 9.08
CA ILE A 8 -10.10 -0.24 8.49
C ILE A 8 -8.76 0.46 8.79
N LEU A 9 -8.28 0.39 10.03
CA LEU A 9 -7.01 0.99 10.43
C LEU A 9 -5.84 0.38 9.67
N ALA A 10 -5.79 -0.95 9.57
CA ALA A 10 -4.77 -1.67 8.81
C ALA A 10 -4.81 -1.30 7.31
N GLY A 11 -6.01 -1.14 6.74
CA GLY A 11 -6.20 -0.68 5.37
C GLY A 11 -5.65 0.72 5.13
N ILE A 12 -5.96 1.66 6.02
CA ILE A 12 -5.46 3.04 5.96
C ILE A 12 -3.93 3.07 6.05
N VAL A 13 -3.35 2.37 7.03
CA VAL A 13 -1.89 2.32 7.25
C VAL A 13 -1.19 1.71 6.04
N SER A 14 -1.68 0.59 5.50
CA SER A 14 -1.12 -0.02 4.28
C SER A 14 -1.19 0.93 3.08
N THR A 15 -2.30 1.64 2.91
CA THR A 15 -2.49 2.58 1.79
C THR A 15 -1.54 3.77 1.90
N LEU A 16 -1.35 4.32 3.10
CA LEU A 16 -0.41 5.42 3.35
C LEU A 16 1.05 4.99 3.12
N LEU A 17 1.43 3.80 3.59
CA LEU A 17 2.76 3.23 3.35
C LEU A 17 2.99 2.98 1.85
N GLY A 18 2.01 2.40 1.15
CA GLY A 18 2.06 2.21 -0.30
C GLY A 18 2.23 3.52 -1.04
N LEU A 19 1.45 4.55 -0.68
CA LEU A 19 1.55 5.89 -1.27
C LEU A 19 2.94 6.52 -1.02
N PHE A 20 3.46 6.42 0.21
CA PHE A 20 4.78 6.92 0.55
C PHE A 20 5.88 6.24 -0.28
N LEU A 21 5.84 4.91 -0.41
CA LEU A 21 6.78 4.15 -1.23
C LEU A 21 6.68 4.54 -2.71
N THR A 22 5.48 4.72 -3.24
CA THR A 22 5.28 5.19 -4.63
C THR A 22 5.88 6.58 -4.84
N LEU A 23 5.67 7.51 -3.90
CA LEU A 23 6.24 8.86 -3.96
C LEU A 23 7.76 8.84 -3.83
N LEU A 24 8.31 7.96 -2.99
CA LEU A 24 9.74 7.75 -2.85
C LEU A 24 10.35 7.25 -4.17
N VAL A 25 9.74 6.23 -4.78
CA VAL A 25 10.15 5.70 -6.09
C VAL A 25 10.08 6.78 -7.16
N PHE A 26 9.01 7.57 -7.17
CA PHE A 26 8.85 8.68 -8.10
C PHE A 26 9.94 9.74 -7.92
N GLY A 27 10.25 10.13 -6.69
CA GLY A 27 11.34 11.05 -6.37
C GLY A 27 12.72 10.52 -6.80
N MET A 28 12.98 9.22 -6.62
CA MET A 28 14.21 8.57 -7.09
C MET A 28 14.37 8.65 -8.60
N PHE A 29 13.28 8.52 -9.36
CA PHE A 29 13.31 8.64 -10.83
C PHE A 29 13.36 10.09 -11.33
N GLN A 30 12.83 11.06 -10.58
CA GLN A 30 12.87 12.48 -10.94
C GLN A 30 14.24 13.13 -10.70
N HIS A 31 14.95 12.72 -9.66
CA HIS A 31 16.30 13.22 -9.34
C HIS A 31 17.30 12.05 -9.26
N PRO A 32 17.70 11.48 -10.41
CA PRO A 32 18.63 10.36 -10.42
C PRO A 32 19.97 10.79 -9.84
N GLY A 33 20.33 10.23 -8.68
CA GLY A 33 21.56 10.53 -7.94
C GLY A 33 22.85 10.00 -8.56
N GLY A 34 22.80 9.49 -9.81
CA GLY A 34 23.98 9.21 -10.63
C GLY A 34 24.63 7.84 -10.47
N ILE A 35 24.07 6.92 -9.67
CA ILE A 35 24.68 5.59 -9.41
C ILE A 35 23.85 4.43 -9.99
N GLY A 36 22.67 4.69 -10.58
CA GLY A 36 21.85 3.64 -11.20
C GLY A 36 21.15 2.73 -10.18
N ALA A 37 21.29 2.99 -8.88
CA ALA A 37 20.57 2.31 -7.81
C ALA A 37 19.05 2.51 -7.97
N GLU A 38 18.62 3.63 -8.53
CA GLU A 38 17.23 3.93 -8.89
C GLU A 38 16.63 2.91 -9.87
N ARG A 39 17.42 2.34 -10.79
CA ARG A 39 16.94 1.36 -11.77
C ARG A 39 16.66 -0.01 -11.16
N LEU A 40 17.34 -0.36 -10.05
CA LEU A 40 17.18 -1.65 -9.39
C LEU A 40 16.20 -1.56 -8.21
N LEU A 41 16.32 -0.50 -7.40
CA LEU A 41 15.49 -0.30 -6.22
C LEU A 41 14.10 0.23 -6.56
N GLY A 42 13.96 1.04 -7.61
CA GLY A 42 12.68 1.61 -8.04
C GLY A 42 11.62 0.53 -8.32
N PRO A 43 11.91 -0.49 -9.15
CA PRO A 43 10.98 -1.59 -9.39
C PRO A 43 10.64 -2.40 -8.13
N ILE A 44 11.62 -2.65 -7.25
CA ILE A 44 11.42 -3.40 -6.00
C ILE A 44 10.46 -2.64 -5.08
N PHE A 45 10.73 -1.37 -4.82
CA PHE A 45 9.85 -0.54 -4.00
C PHE A 45 8.48 -0.31 -4.65
N GLY A 46 8.41 -0.23 -5.98
CA GLY A 46 7.15 -0.18 -6.72
C GLY A 46 6.30 -1.45 -6.56
N LEU A 47 6.92 -2.63 -6.60
CA LEU A 47 6.24 -3.90 -6.34
C LEU A 47 5.75 -4.01 -4.89
N ILE A 48 6.56 -3.56 -3.93
CA ILE A 48 6.17 -3.52 -2.52
C ILE A 48 4.99 -2.56 -2.32
N ALA A 49 5.03 -1.37 -2.93
CA ALA A 49 3.93 -0.42 -2.89
C ALA A 49 2.63 -1.01 -3.45
N LEU A 50 2.71 -1.70 -4.59
CA LEU A 50 1.57 -2.39 -5.20
C LEU A 50 0.98 -3.45 -4.24
N GLY A 51 1.84 -4.26 -3.62
CA GLY A 51 1.43 -5.25 -2.62
C GLY A 51 0.69 -4.62 -1.43
N LEU A 52 1.18 -3.48 -0.95
CA LEU A 52 0.53 -2.73 0.14
C LEU A 52 -0.83 -2.15 -0.28
N PHE A 53 -0.98 -1.66 -1.50
CA PHE A 53 -2.29 -1.22 -2.01
C PHE A 53 -3.28 -2.38 -2.12
N ILE A 54 -2.83 -3.54 -2.61
CA ILE A 54 -3.67 -4.75 -2.68
C ILE A 54 -4.10 -5.18 -1.28
N LEU A 55 -3.17 -5.22 -0.32
CA LEU A 55 -3.45 -5.56 1.07
C LEU A 55 -4.43 -4.57 1.70
N GLY A 56 -4.23 -3.27 1.47
CA GLY A 56 -5.14 -2.22 1.92
C GLY A 56 -6.56 -2.41 1.38
N GLY A 57 -6.67 -2.69 0.08
CA GLY A 57 -7.95 -3.01 -0.58
C GLY A 57 -8.63 -4.25 0.01
N ILE A 58 -7.88 -5.32 0.28
CA ILE A 58 -8.40 -6.54 0.93
C ILE A 58 -8.90 -6.23 2.34
N CYS A 59 -8.17 -5.44 3.12
CA CYS A 59 -8.56 -5.03 4.46
C CYS A 59 -9.89 -4.24 4.45
N PHE A 60 -10.04 -3.29 3.53
CA PHE A 60 -11.30 -2.55 3.38
C PHE A 60 -12.45 -3.43 2.89
N TYR A 61 -12.17 -4.34 1.94
CA TYR A 61 -13.15 -5.30 1.46
C TYR A 61 -13.63 -6.20 2.60
N ALA A 62 -12.72 -6.79 3.37
CA ALA A 62 -13.06 -7.62 4.52
C ALA A 62 -13.88 -6.83 5.56
N ALA A 63 -13.48 -5.59 5.88
CA ALA A 63 -14.22 -4.72 6.78
C ALA A 63 -15.67 -4.46 6.30
N SER A 64 -15.87 -4.31 4.99
CA SER A 64 -17.19 -4.11 4.38
C SER A 64 -18.07 -5.36 4.48
N ARG A 65 -17.49 -6.56 4.38
CA ARG A 65 -18.21 -7.85 4.42
C ARG A 65 -18.69 -8.22 5.82
N ILE A 66 -18.03 -7.72 6.88
CA ILE A 66 -18.41 -7.99 8.28
C ILE A 66 -19.81 -7.46 8.64
N ASN A 67 -20.38 -6.48 7.92
CA ASN A 67 -21.76 -6.01 8.16
C ASN A 67 -22.78 -6.54 7.16
N LYS A 68 -22.40 -7.39 6.20
CA LYS A 68 -23.39 -8.01 5.31
C LYS A 68 -24.00 -9.20 6.06
N PRO A 69 -25.32 -9.23 6.33
CA PRO A 69 -25.95 -10.42 6.87
C PRO A 69 -25.72 -11.59 5.90
N PRO A 70 -25.48 -12.82 6.40
CA PRO A 70 -25.50 -14.00 5.53
C PRO A 70 -26.90 -14.07 4.90
N SER A 71 -26.94 -13.99 3.58
CA SER A 71 -28.14 -14.27 2.77
C SER A 71 -28.55 -15.72 2.92
#